data_AF-A0A1J5EI69-F1
#
_entry.id   AF-A0A1J5EI69-F1
#
_cell.length_a   1.000
_cell.length_b   1.000
_cell.length_c   1.000
_cell.angle_alpha   90.00
_cell.angle_beta   90.00
_cell.angle_gamma   90.00
#
_symmetry.space_group_name_H-M   'P 1'
#
loop_
_entity.id
_entity.type
_entity.pdbx_description
1 polymer ?
#
loop_
_entity_poly.entity_id
_entity_poly.type
_entity_poly.pdbx_seq_one_letter_code
_entity_poly.pdbx_strand_id
1 'polypeptide(L)'
;MKIQNIIFPLMMAGVSHATTFSIDPSMDFIAALKAAQAGDTLKFEAGTYTIPYVVGSKNLIELSQKGTAMAPIVVWANGHAQAIFDFSFPELTYVDKSFGFYVTGNYWEFHGIGITRAGYQGAYIT
;
A
#
# COMPACT_ATOMS: atom_id res chain seq x y z
N MET A 1 -19.86 12.68 12.69
CA MET A 1 -18.54 12.32 12.15
C MET A 1 -18.55 12.64 10.67
N LYS A 2 -17.86 13.72 10.25
CA LYS A 2 -17.90 14.22 8.88
C LYS A 2 -17.02 13.34 8.01
N ILE A 3 -17.64 12.68 7.03
CA ILE A 3 -16.94 12.02 5.92
C ILE A 3 -16.29 13.14 5.10
N GLN A 4 -14.96 13.21 5.06
CA GLN A 4 -14.25 14.13 4.18
C GLN A 4 -13.99 13.44 2.84
N ASN A 5 -14.86 13.77 1.88
CA ASN A 5 -14.71 13.80 0.43
C ASN A 5 -13.67 12.86 -0.21
N ILE A 6 -14.17 11.71 -0.66
CA ILE A 6 -13.65 11.03 -1.85
C ILE A 6 -14.13 11.85 -3.07
N ILE A 7 -13.24 12.59 -3.71
CA ILE A 7 -13.49 13.22 -5.02
C ILE A 7 -12.38 12.79 -5.98
N PHE A 8 -12.75 12.02 -7.01
CA PHE A 8 -11.96 11.78 -8.20
C PHE A 8 -12.40 12.77 -9.30
N PRO A 9 -11.54 13.66 -9.82
CA PRO A 9 -11.87 14.38 -11.04
C PRO A 9 -10.79 14.33 -12.14
N LEU A 10 -11.33 14.05 -13.33
CA LEU A 10 -10.96 14.50 -14.68
C LEU A 10 -9.54 14.27 -15.22
N MET A 11 -9.48 13.40 -16.23
CA MET A 11 -8.45 13.39 -17.26
C MET A 11 -8.40 14.73 -17.99
N MET A 12 -7.28 15.44 -17.86
CA MET A 12 -6.82 16.46 -18.79
C MET A 12 -5.44 16.04 -19.27
N ALA A 13 -5.28 15.88 -20.58
CA ALA A 13 -4.03 15.50 -21.20
C ALA A 13 -2.91 16.48 -20.82
N GLY A 14 -1.82 15.98 -20.24
CA GLY A 14 -0.54 16.70 -20.12
C GLY A 14 -0.12 17.19 -18.73
N VAL A 15 -0.86 16.90 -17.66
CA VAL A 15 -0.43 17.20 -16.27
C VAL A 15 -0.18 15.89 -15.53
N SER A 16 0.97 15.77 -14.86
CA SER A 16 1.25 14.67 -13.95
C SER A 16 0.12 14.54 -12.92
N HIS A 17 -0.48 13.37 -12.80
CA HIS A 17 -1.41 13.05 -11.71
C HIS A 17 -0.58 12.93 -10.43
N ALA A 18 -0.29 14.07 -9.79
CA ALA A 18 0.46 14.13 -8.55
C ALA A 18 -0.51 14.48 -7.43
N THR A 19 -1.14 13.45 -6.86
CA THR A 19 -2.08 13.61 -5.75
C THR A 19 -1.45 13.10 -4.46
N THR A 20 -1.66 13.81 -3.35
CA THR A 20 -1.32 13.31 -2.01
C THR A 20 -2.56 12.80 -1.30
N PHE A 21 -2.54 11.54 -0.87
CA PHE A 21 -3.60 10.90 -0.09
C PHE A 21 -3.12 10.71 1.34
N SER A 22 -3.85 11.24 2.33
CA SER A 22 -3.62 10.91 3.74
C SER A 22 -4.45 9.69 4.12
N ILE A 23 -3.82 8.69 4.71
CA ILE A 23 -4.39 7.37 4.98
C ILE A 23 -4.19 7.05 6.45
N ASP A 24 -5.29 6.92 7.20
CA ASP A 24 -5.25 6.42 8.57
C ASP A 24 -5.64 4.93 8.66
N PRO A 25 -5.30 4.23 9.76
CA PRO A 25 -5.58 2.80 9.91
C PRO A 25 -7.05 2.37 9.82
N SER A 26 -8.02 3.29 9.93
CA SER A 26 -9.45 3.00 9.80
C SER A 26 -9.97 3.05 8.36
N MET A 27 -9.15 3.54 7.42
CA MET A 27 -9.49 3.64 6.00
C MET A 27 -9.21 2.35 5.22
N ASP A 28 -9.86 2.21 4.06
CA ASP A 28 -9.50 1.18 3.08
C ASP A 28 -8.24 1.57 2.30
N PHE A 29 -7.09 1.35 2.95
CA PHE A 29 -5.79 1.64 2.36
C PHE A 29 -5.44 0.72 1.17
N ILE A 30 -6.03 -0.48 1.09
CA ILE A 30 -5.79 -1.41 -0.02
C ILE A 30 -6.37 -0.84 -1.30
N ALA A 31 -7.57 -0.24 -1.24
CA ALA A 31 -8.15 0.46 -2.37
C ALA A 31 -7.27 1.64 -2.82
N ALA A 32 -6.71 2.41 -1.89
CA ALA A 32 -5.80 3.52 -2.20
C ALA A 32 -4.53 3.03 -2.90
N LEU A 33 -3.87 1.98 -2.39
CA LEU A 33 -2.69 1.37 -3.03
C LEU A 33 -2.99 0.88 -4.46
N LYS A 34 -4.15 0.25 -4.68
CA LYS A 34 -4.56 -0.25 -6.00
C LYS A 34 -4.96 0.85 -6.98
N ALA A 35 -5.41 2.01 -6.48
CA ALA A 35 -5.82 3.14 -7.29
C ALA A 35 -4.66 4.11 -7.63
N ALA A 36 -3.51 3.94 -6.98
CA ALA A 36 -2.36 4.83 -7.13
C ALA A 36 -1.87 4.93 -8.58
N GLN A 37 -1.48 6.13 -8.99
CA GLN A 37 -0.95 6.44 -10.30
C GLN A 37 0.42 7.10 -10.20
N ALA A 38 1.15 7.14 -11.32
CA ALA A 38 2.47 7.76 -11.38
C ALA A 38 2.45 9.21 -10.89
N GLY A 39 3.22 9.51 -9.83
CA GLY A 39 3.29 10.82 -9.19
C GLY A 39 2.52 10.91 -7.87
N ASP A 40 1.69 9.92 -7.54
CA ASP A 40 0.93 9.93 -6.29
C ASP A 40 1.81 9.68 -5.07
N THR A 41 1.44 10.32 -3.97
CA THR A 41 2.01 10.09 -2.64
C THR A 41 0.92 9.62 -1.68
N LEU A 42 1.03 8.38 -1.21
CA LEU A 42 0.18 7.81 -0.17
C LEU A 42 0.87 8.02 1.18
N LYS A 43 0.38 8.97 1.97
CA LYS A 43 0.87 9.29 3.31
C LYS A 43 0.11 8.50 4.36
N PHE A 44 0.78 7.50 4.92
CA PHE A 44 0.24 6.67 5.99
C PHE A 44 0.52 7.33 7.34
N GLU A 45 -0.50 7.48 8.17
CA GLU A 45 -0.33 7.81 9.57
C GLU A 45 0.38 6.68 10.33
N ALA A 46 0.94 7.01 11.49
CA ALA A 46 1.55 6.02 12.37
C ALA A 46 0.50 4.98 12.82
N GLY A 47 0.83 3.69 12.76
CA GLY A 47 -0.03 2.66 13.28
C GLY A 47 0.04 1.33 12.56
N THR A 48 -0.86 0.43 12.95
CA THR A 48 -0.99 -0.91 12.38
C THR A 48 -2.16 -0.97 11.43
N TYR A 49 -1.86 -1.32 10.19
CA TYR A 49 -2.80 -1.54 9.10
C TYR A 49 -3.05 -3.04 8.98
N THR A 50 -4.17 -3.50 9.50
CA THR A 50 -4.49 -4.93 9.60
C THR A 50 -5.10 -5.45 8.31
N ILE A 51 -4.48 -6.46 7.71
CA ILE A 51 -5.04 -7.24 6.60
C ILE A 51 -5.62 -8.53 7.20
N PRO A 52 -6.93 -8.80 7.04
CA PRO A 52 -7.55 -10.01 7.56
C PRO A 52 -6.90 -11.29 7.01
N TYR A 53 -6.70 -12.25 7.90
CA TYR A 53 -6.30 -13.61 7.55
C TYR A 53 -7.54 -14.51 7.43
N VAL A 54 -7.55 -15.37 6.42
CA VAL A 54 -8.53 -16.43 6.23
C VAL A 54 -7.77 -17.74 6.04
N VAL A 55 -8.17 -18.78 6.77
CA VAL A 55 -7.47 -20.08 6.78
C VAL A 55 -7.30 -20.62 5.36
N GLY A 56 -6.05 -20.94 5.01
CA GLY A 56 -5.68 -21.51 3.70
C GLY A 56 -5.72 -20.52 2.52
N SER A 57 -6.08 -19.26 2.75
CA SER A 57 -6.17 -18.25 1.69
C SER A 57 -4.96 -17.33 1.67
N LYS A 58 -4.61 -16.84 0.47
CA LYS A 58 -3.63 -15.76 0.31
C LYS A 58 -4.29 -14.42 0.62
N ASN A 59 -3.54 -13.50 1.21
CA ASN A 59 -3.98 -12.11 1.44
C ASN A 59 -2.92 -11.08 1.03
N LEU A 60 -2.03 -11.46 0.11
CA LEU A 60 -1.00 -10.58 -0.45
C LEU A 60 -1.60 -9.30 -1.05
N ILE A 61 -0.87 -8.20 -0.94
CA ILE A 61 -1.19 -6.95 -1.62
C ILE A 61 -0.34 -6.88 -2.88
N GLU A 62 -1.01 -6.96 -4.03
CA GLU A 62 -0.39 -6.82 -5.34
C GLU A 62 -0.23 -5.33 -5.68
N LEU A 63 1.01 -4.93 -5.98
CA LEU A 63 1.42 -3.57 -6.30
C LEU A 63 1.93 -3.57 -7.76
N SER A 64 0.97 -3.53 -8.69
CA SER A 64 1.21 -3.67 -10.13
C SER A 64 1.19 -2.35 -10.91
N GLN A 65 0.78 -1.26 -10.24
CA GLN A 65 0.77 0.09 -10.80
C GLN A 65 2.20 0.53 -11.09
N LYS A 66 2.37 1.41 -12.08
CA LYS A 66 3.70 1.83 -12.54
C LYS A 66 3.83 3.34 -12.40
N GLY A 67 4.81 3.75 -11.60
CA GLY A 67 5.35 5.10 -11.66
C GLY A 67 6.28 5.28 -12.86
N THR A 68 6.95 6.41 -12.88
CA THR A 68 8.06 6.69 -13.81
C THR A 68 9.24 7.27 -13.04
N ALA A 69 10.42 7.32 -13.67
CA ALA A 69 11.61 7.93 -13.05
C ALA A 69 11.40 9.40 -12.64
N MET A 70 10.49 10.12 -13.30
CA MET A 70 10.17 11.53 -12.99
C MET A 70 8.93 11.68 -12.08
N ALA A 71 8.17 10.61 -11.89
CA ALA A 71 6.92 10.59 -11.13
C ALA A 71 6.72 9.19 -10.51
N PRO A 72 7.50 8.85 -9.47
CA PRO A 72 7.35 7.58 -8.74
C PRO A 72 6.00 7.55 -8.01
N ILE A 73 5.57 6.34 -7.63
CA ILE A 73 4.47 6.15 -6.68
C ILE A 73 5.10 6.05 -5.29
N VAL A 74 4.79 6.99 -4.41
CA VAL A 74 5.45 7.11 -3.11
C VAL A 74 4.51 6.64 -2.01
N VAL A 75 4.97 5.70 -1.18
CA VAL A 75 4.31 5.25 0.04
C VAL A 75 5.15 5.71 1.23
N TRP A 76 4.60 6.61 2.04
CA TRP A 76 5.35 7.35 3.04
C TRP A 76 4.66 7.31 4.41
N ALA A 77 5.35 6.86 5.45
CA ALA A 77 4.86 7.02 6.82
C ALA A 77 5.11 8.44 7.35
N ASN A 78 4.04 9.10 7.79
CA ASN A 78 4.07 10.50 8.22
C ASN A 78 4.93 10.69 9.49
N GLY A 79 5.64 11.82 9.56
CA GLY A 79 6.27 12.29 10.81
C GLY A 79 7.36 11.41 11.43
N HIS A 80 8.18 10.69 10.65
CA HIS A 80 9.21 9.75 11.14
C HIS A 80 8.67 8.55 11.93
N ALA A 81 7.36 8.33 11.88
CA ALA A 81 6.73 7.18 12.50
C ALA A 81 6.78 5.95 11.57
N GLN A 82 6.34 4.80 12.10
CA GLN A 82 6.26 3.56 11.34
C GLN A 82 4.80 3.21 11.03
N ALA A 83 4.50 2.95 9.75
CA ALA A 83 3.25 2.34 9.32
C ALA A 83 3.48 0.83 9.14
N ILE A 84 2.85 0.01 9.97
CA ILE A 84 3.05 -1.44 10.00
C ILE A 84 1.89 -2.14 9.29
N PHE A 85 2.17 -2.81 8.18
CA PHE A 85 1.22 -3.64 7.47
C PHE A 85 1.25 -5.05 8.07
N ASP A 86 0.14 -5.43 8.68
CA ASP A 86 0.03 -6.66 9.43
C ASP A 86 -0.88 -7.65 8.73
N PHE A 87 -0.29 -8.68 8.14
CA PHE A 87 -0.99 -9.69 7.34
C PHE A 87 -1.69 -10.77 8.16
N SER A 88 -1.63 -10.66 9.50
CA SER A 88 -2.42 -11.46 10.43
C SER A 88 -2.25 -12.98 10.34
N PHE A 89 -1.22 -13.50 9.68
CA PHE A 89 -0.96 -14.94 9.72
C PHE A 89 -0.62 -15.38 11.15
N PRO A 90 -1.26 -16.44 11.66
CA PRO A 90 -0.85 -17.06 12.91
C PRO A 90 0.58 -17.59 12.85
N GLU A 91 1.22 -17.71 14.02
CA GLU A 91 2.53 -18.35 14.12
C GLU A 91 2.47 -19.79 13.57
N LEU A 92 3.59 -20.23 12.99
CA LEU A 92 3.75 -21.57 12.41
C LEU A 92 2.75 -21.91 11.29
N THR A 93 2.09 -20.91 10.70
CA THR A 93 1.25 -21.07 9.52
C THR A 93 1.84 -20.34 8.32
N TYR A 94 1.71 -20.92 7.14
CA TYR A 94 2.14 -20.30 5.88
C TYR A 94 1.24 -20.78 4.74
N VAL A 95 1.19 -19.99 3.67
CA VAL A 95 0.54 -20.37 2.41
C VAL A 95 1.52 -20.06 1.30
N ASP A 96 1.77 -21.02 0.40
CA ASP A 96 2.75 -20.85 -0.69
C ASP A 96 2.45 -19.58 -1.51
N LYS A 97 3.48 -18.75 -1.69
CA LYS A 97 3.42 -17.44 -2.38
C LYS A 97 2.39 -16.47 -1.78
N SER A 98 2.05 -16.61 -0.49
CA SER A 98 1.26 -15.60 0.23
C SER A 98 2.19 -14.51 0.79
N PHE A 99 2.84 -13.79 -0.12
CA PHE A 99 3.72 -12.66 0.22
C PHE A 99 2.94 -11.57 0.97
N GLY A 100 3.64 -10.66 1.66
CA GLY A 100 3.02 -9.43 2.14
C GLY A 100 2.76 -8.50 0.95
N PHE A 101 3.80 -7.80 0.50
CA PHE A 101 3.78 -7.02 -0.73
C PHE A 101 4.32 -7.84 -1.89
N TYR A 102 3.53 -7.95 -2.96
CA TYR A 102 3.98 -8.50 -4.24
C TYR A 102 4.11 -7.36 -5.25
N VAL A 103 5.34 -6.88 -5.43
CA VAL A 103 5.65 -5.72 -6.26
C VAL A 103 6.02 -6.19 -7.66
N THR A 104 5.12 -5.95 -8.62
CA THR A 104 5.29 -6.24 -10.05
C THR A 104 5.32 -4.96 -10.90
N GLY A 105 4.96 -3.83 -10.29
CA GLY A 105 5.03 -2.50 -10.85
C GLY A 105 6.42 -1.86 -10.73
N ASN A 106 6.65 -0.80 -11.50
CA ASN A 106 7.93 -0.08 -11.53
C ASN A 106 7.82 1.26 -10.79
N TYR A 107 8.97 1.76 -10.29
CA TYR A 107 9.10 3.09 -9.67
C TYR A 107 8.18 3.29 -8.46
N TRP A 108 8.13 2.30 -7.57
CA TRP A 108 7.57 2.44 -6.23
C TRP A 108 8.67 2.86 -5.25
N GLU A 109 8.32 3.76 -4.33
CA GLU A 109 9.18 4.20 -3.24
C GLU A 109 8.48 3.97 -1.91
N PHE A 110 9.17 3.33 -0.95
CA PHE A 110 8.61 3.03 0.37
C PHE A 110 9.48 3.64 1.46
N HIS A 111 8.88 4.43 2.34
CA HIS A 111 9.57 5.14 3.41
C HIS A 111 8.85 4.94 4.75
N GLY A 112 9.57 4.44 5.75
CA GLY A 112 9.02 4.25 7.10
C GLY A 112 7.96 3.14 7.20
N ILE A 113 8.02 2.15 6.30
CA ILE A 113 7.04 1.06 6.22
C ILE A 113 7.59 -0.20 6.90
N GLY A 114 6.77 -0.84 7.73
CA GLY A 114 7.02 -2.18 8.28
C GLY A 114 6.04 -3.19 7.69
N ILE A 115 6.47 -4.43 7.49
CA ILE A 115 5.61 -5.55 7.09
C ILE A 115 5.79 -6.66 8.12
N THR A 116 4.68 -7.19 8.66
CA THR A 116 4.70 -8.27 9.63
C THR A 116 3.63 -9.32 9.33
N ARG A 117 3.86 -10.53 9.86
CA ARG A 117 2.94 -11.69 9.81
C ARG A 117 2.39 -11.98 8.40
N ALA A 118 3.23 -11.86 7.38
CA ALA A 118 2.94 -12.36 6.05
C ALA A 118 2.97 -13.89 6.03
N GLY A 119 2.15 -14.51 5.18
CA GLY A 119 2.08 -15.96 5.03
C GLY A 119 3.26 -16.58 4.27
N TYR A 120 4.21 -15.74 3.82
CA TYR A 120 5.44 -16.09 3.15
C TYR A 120 6.42 -14.90 3.30
N GLN A 121 7.28 -14.56 2.32
CA GLN A 121 8.14 -13.38 2.43
C GLN A 121 7.32 -12.09 2.65
N GLY A 122 7.83 -11.18 3.49
CA GLY A 122 7.19 -9.88 3.74
C GLY A 122 7.05 -9.04 2.47
N ALA A 123 8.07 -9.01 1.61
CA ALA A 123 7.99 -8.42 0.29
C ALA A 123 8.65 -9.32 -0.74
N TYR A 124 8.07 -9.39 -1.93
CA TYR A 124 8.62 -10.06 -3.10
C TYR A 124 8.53 -9.12 -4.30
N ILE A 125 9.68 -8.82 -4.91
CA ILE A 125 9.82 -7.86 -6.02
C ILE A 125 10.29 -8.63 -7.26
N THR A 126 9.66 -8.39 -8.40
CA THR A 126 9.98 -9.04 -9.67
C THR A 126 9.92 -8.11 -10.88
#